data_AF-A0A915K7S5-F1
#
_entry.id   AF-A0A915K7S5-F1
#
_cell.length_a   1.000
_cell.length_b   1.000
_cell.length_c   1.000
_cell.angle_alpha   90.00
_cell.angle_beta   90.00
_cell.angle_gamma   90.00
#
_symmetry.space_group_name_H-M   'P 1'
#
loop_
_entity.id
_entity.type
_entity.pdbx_description
1 polymer ?
#
loop_
_entity_poly.entity_id
_entity_poly.type
_entity_poly.pdbx_seq_one_letter_code
_entity_poly.pdbx_strand_id
1 'polypeptide(L)'
;MPGNHQHNHGGGCCHAESLNDNSEDERGVLYSLYKKINVENVTCLNERVCNSGKSVFKAYENRLDRDKFVESDTDAELLFNIPFAGNVTIKKIIVIGGENETHPKSMRLFVNKPQ
;
A
#
# COMPACT_ATOMS: atom_id res chain seq x y z
N MET A 1 49.86 -28.75 43.33
CA MET A 1 49.71 -27.39 42.76
C MET A 1 48.23 -27.15 42.54
N PRO A 2 47.63 -26.09 43.11
CA PRO A 2 46.19 -25.91 43.15
C PRO A 2 45.68 -25.24 41.87
N GLY A 3 44.50 -25.67 41.42
CA GLY A 3 43.75 -25.03 40.35
C GLY A 3 42.92 -23.86 40.87
N ASN A 4 42.57 -22.95 39.96
CA ASN A 4 41.33 -22.17 39.98
C ASN A 4 41.22 -21.39 38.66
N HIS A 5 40.18 -21.65 37.86
CA HIS A 5 39.71 -20.71 36.84
C HIS A 5 38.19 -20.63 36.95
N GLN A 6 37.73 -19.55 37.57
CA GLN A 6 36.34 -19.13 37.63
C GLN A 6 36.12 -18.11 36.51
N HIS A 7 35.13 -18.34 35.66
CA HIS A 7 34.58 -17.31 34.78
C HIS A 7 33.14 -17.03 35.19
N ASN A 8 32.97 -15.92 35.90
CA ASN A 8 31.70 -15.27 36.18
C ASN A 8 31.38 -14.35 34.99
N HIS A 9 30.32 -14.64 34.24
CA HIS A 9 29.67 -13.65 33.39
C HIS A 9 28.28 -13.40 33.94
N GLY A 10 28.19 -12.32 34.73
CA GLY A 10 26.95 -11.68 35.07
C GLY A 10 26.38 -10.89 33.89
N GLY A 11 25.08 -10.61 33.99
CA GLY A 11 24.45 -9.47 33.35
C GLY A 11 23.93 -9.72 31.94
N GLY A 12 22.62 -9.94 31.82
CA GLY A 12 21.95 -9.94 30.52
C GLY A 12 20.46 -10.13 30.68
N CYS A 13 19.76 -9.04 30.97
CA CYS A 13 18.33 -8.98 31.20
C CYS A 13 17.52 -9.77 30.16
N CYS A 14 16.65 -10.64 30.66
CA CYS A 14 15.53 -11.21 29.94
C CYS A 14 14.51 -10.09 29.62
N HIS A 15 14.71 -9.36 28.53
CA HIS A 15 13.64 -8.64 27.87
C HIS A 15 12.89 -9.62 26.96
N ALA A 16 11.93 -10.33 27.56
CA ALA A 16 10.83 -10.92 26.84
C ALA A 16 9.85 -9.80 26.47
N GLU A 17 10.13 -9.06 25.40
CA GLU A 17 9.25 -7.99 24.91
C GLU A 17 8.85 -8.29 23.46
N SER A 18 7.70 -8.95 23.35
CA SER A 18 6.75 -8.92 22.23
C SER A 18 7.18 -9.51 20.89
N LEU A 19 6.77 -10.77 20.70
CA LEU A 19 6.39 -11.36 19.42
C LEU A 19 5.38 -10.43 18.71
N ASN A 20 5.88 -9.50 17.91
CA ASN A 20 5.05 -8.81 16.93
C ASN A 20 5.75 -8.73 15.57
N ASP A 21 6.38 -9.85 15.21
CA ASP A 21 6.74 -10.22 13.84
C ASP A 21 5.46 -10.59 13.08
N ASN A 22 4.51 -9.65 13.00
CA ASN A 22 3.52 -9.68 11.93
C ASN A 22 4.19 -8.97 10.77
N SER A 23 4.63 -9.73 9.79
CA SER A 23 5.25 -9.21 8.57
C SER A 23 4.42 -8.05 8.01
N GLU A 24 5.06 -7.05 7.38
CA GLU A 24 4.33 -5.92 6.76
C GLU A 24 3.24 -6.40 5.79
N ASP A 25 3.46 -7.57 5.19
CA ASP A 25 2.53 -8.30 4.34
C ASP A 25 1.23 -8.72 5.07
N GLU A 26 1.32 -9.35 6.23
CA GLU A 26 0.15 -9.76 7.02
C GLU A 26 -0.69 -8.55 7.45
N ARG A 27 -0.02 -7.45 7.80
CA ARG A 27 -0.70 -6.17 8.11
C ARG A 27 -1.37 -5.57 6.86
N GLY A 28 -0.73 -5.67 5.69
CA GLY A 28 -1.28 -5.20 4.43
C GLY A 28 -2.60 -5.86 4.05
N VAL A 29 -2.75 -7.15 4.33
CA VAL A 29 -4.01 -7.89 4.13
C VAL A 29 -5.10 -7.43 5.10
N LEU A 30 -4.78 -7.31 6.39
CA LEU A 30 -5.75 -6.93 7.42
C LEU A 30 -6.27 -5.49 7.28
N TYR A 31 -5.43 -4.57 6.79
CA TYR A 31 -5.76 -3.14 6.69
C TYR A 31 -6.09 -2.68 5.25
N SER A 32 -6.24 -3.61 4.30
CA SER A 32 -6.57 -3.24 2.92
C SER A 32 -7.96 -2.60 2.84
N LEU A 33 -8.01 -1.38 2.31
CA LEU A 33 -9.26 -0.67 2.05
C LEU A 33 -9.93 -1.10 0.74
N TYR A 34 -9.35 -2.05 -0.01
CA TYR A 34 -9.86 -2.47 -1.33
C TYR A 34 -11.35 -2.84 -1.30
N LYS A 35 -11.77 -3.65 -0.32
CA LYS A 35 -13.18 -4.06 -0.15
C LYS A 35 -14.13 -2.91 0.26
N LYS A 36 -13.59 -1.75 0.63
CA LYS A 36 -14.35 -0.56 1.00
C LYS A 36 -14.47 0.44 -0.15
N ILE A 37 -13.74 0.25 -1.25
CA ILE A 37 -13.84 1.10 -2.43
C ILE A 37 -15.14 0.77 -3.18
N ASN A 38 -15.90 1.80 -3.53
CA ASN A 38 -17.04 1.67 -4.43
C ASN A 38 -16.55 1.74 -5.89
N VAL A 39 -16.01 0.62 -6.39
CA VAL A 39 -15.33 0.53 -7.70
C VAL A 39 -16.24 0.93 -8.86
N GLU A 40 -17.55 0.67 -8.77
CA GLU A 40 -18.50 1.03 -9.83
C GLU A 40 -18.57 2.54 -10.06
N ASN A 41 -18.46 3.32 -8.97
CA ASN A 41 -18.56 4.78 -8.97
C ASN A 41 -17.20 5.48 -8.99
N VAL A 42 -16.09 4.74 -9.06
CA VAL A 42 -14.76 5.33 -9.29
C VAL A 42 -14.77 6.02 -10.65
N THR A 43 -14.21 7.23 -10.72
CA THR A 43 -13.97 7.88 -12.00
C THR A 43 -12.48 8.16 -12.17
N CYS A 44 -12.00 8.00 -13.39
CA CYS A 44 -10.63 8.31 -13.79
C CYS A 44 -10.69 9.28 -14.97
N LEU A 45 -10.03 10.42 -14.86
CA LEU A 45 -9.89 11.38 -15.96
C LEU A 45 -8.50 11.23 -16.58
N ASN A 46 -8.42 11.58 -17.86
CA ASN A 46 -7.22 11.48 -18.71
C ASN A 46 -6.70 10.05 -18.91
N GLU A 47 -7.53 9.03 -18.66
CA GLU A 47 -7.21 7.66 -19.04
C GLU A 47 -7.30 7.47 -20.56
N ARG A 48 -6.31 6.78 -21.14
CA ARG A 48 -6.27 6.44 -22.57
C ARG A 48 -7.39 5.49 -22.99
N VAL A 49 -7.70 4.53 -22.12
CA VAL A 49 -8.76 3.56 -22.33
C VAL A 49 -9.84 3.80 -21.29
N CYS A 50 -11.07 4.05 -21.73
CA CYS A 50 -12.21 4.29 -20.86
C CYS A 50 -12.39 3.15 -19.84
N ASN A 51 -12.60 3.53 -18.57
CA ASN A 51 -12.75 2.65 -17.41
C ASN A 51 -11.52 1.79 -17.06
N SER A 52 -10.36 1.99 -17.68
CA SER A 52 -9.13 1.27 -17.31
C SER A 52 -8.69 1.59 -15.89
N GLY A 53 -8.85 2.84 -15.44
CA GLY A 53 -8.56 3.28 -14.08
C GLY A 53 -9.40 2.58 -13.00
N LYS A 54 -10.56 2.02 -13.31
CA LYS A 54 -11.34 1.21 -12.35
C LYS A 54 -10.70 -0.16 -12.11
N SER A 55 -10.01 -0.70 -13.11
CA SER A 55 -9.48 -2.07 -13.08
C SER A 55 -8.16 -2.23 -12.31
N VAL A 56 -7.53 -1.11 -11.92
CA VAL A 56 -6.22 -1.12 -11.23
C VAL A 56 -6.32 -1.33 -9.72
N PHE A 57 -7.52 -1.24 -9.15
CA PHE A 57 -7.74 -1.54 -7.73
C PHE A 57 -7.79 -3.05 -7.52
N LYS A 58 -6.90 -3.57 -6.67
CA LYS A 58 -6.71 -5.02 -6.46
C LYS A 58 -6.64 -5.37 -4.98
N ALA A 59 -6.92 -6.64 -4.67
CA ALA A 59 -6.61 -7.22 -3.38
C ALA A 59 -5.10 -7.16 -3.10
N TYR A 60 -4.73 -7.09 -1.81
CA TYR A 60 -3.33 -6.92 -1.40
C TYR A 60 -2.41 -8.07 -1.88
N GLU A 61 -2.94 -9.28 -1.99
CA GLU A 61 -2.24 -10.47 -2.50
C GLU A 61 -1.86 -10.29 -3.99
N ASN A 62 -2.73 -9.65 -4.77
CA ASN A 62 -2.54 -9.41 -6.20
C ASN A 62 -1.89 -8.05 -6.49
N ARG A 63 -1.28 -7.40 -5.48
CA ARG A 63 -0.73 -6.04 -5.64
C ARG A 63 0.39 -5.97 -6.68
N LEU A 64 1.13 -7.07 -6.90
CA LEU A 64 2.25 -7.13 -7.85
C LEU A 64 1.82 -7.58 -9.26
N ASP A 65 0.56 -7.95 -9.45
CA ASP A 65 0.04 -8.28 -10.77
C ASP A 65 0.02 -7.02 -11.65
N ARG A 66 0.58 -7.13 -12.86
CA ARG A 66 0.70 -6.03 -13.83
C ARG A 66 -0.22 -6.18 -15.05
N ASP A 67 -1.05 -7.21 -15.12
CA ASP A 67 -1.95 -7.46 -16.26
C ASP A 67 -3.00 -6.34 -16.43
N LYS A 68 -3.45 -5.76 -15.31
CA LYS A 68 -4.35 -4.60 -15.29
C LYS A 68 -3.58 -3.34 -14.91
N PHE A 69 -3.59 -2.37 -15.80
CA PHE A 69 -2.95 -1.07 -15.65
C PHE A 69 -3.82 0.04 -16.26
N VAL A 70 -3.44 1.27 -15.98
CA VAL A 70 -3.99 2.49 -16.56
C VAL A 70 -2.85 3.23 -17.24
N GLU A 71 -3.13 3.78 -18.41
CA GLU A 71 -2.21 4.65 -19.13
C GLU A 71 -2.88 6.00 -19.29
N SER A 72 -2.11 7.08 -19.16
CA SER A 72 -2.60 8.41 -19.47
C SER A 72 -2.66 8.61 -21.00
N ASP A 73 -3.63 9.36 -21.49
CA ASP A 73 -3.82 9.53 -22.94
C ASP A 73 -2.80 10.49 -23.57
N THR A 74 -3.00 11.80 -23.37
CA THR A 74 -2.18 12.85 -23.98
C THR A 74 -1.22 13.48 -22.97
N ASP A 75 -1.74 13.86 -21.80
CA ASP A 75 -0.93 14.45 -20.73
C ASP A 75 -0.46 13.38 -19.75
N ALA A 76 0.71 13.55 -19.14
CA ALA A 76 1.26 12.64 -18.11
C ALA A 76 0.59 12.79 -16.73
N GLU A 77 -0.71 13.08 -16.71
CA GLU A 77 -1.50 13.32 -15.50
C GLU A 77 -2.78 12.46 -15.52
N LEU A 78 -3.03 11.76 -14.42
CA LEU A 78 -4.26 11.01 -14.19
C LEU A 78 -4.95 11.57 -12.94
N LEU A 79 -6.27 11.75 -13.02
CA LEU A 79 -7.07 12.15 -11.86
C LEU A 79 -8.00 11.02 -11.46
N PHE A 80 -7.86 10.56 -10.22
CA PHE A 80 -8.73 9.55 -9.63
C PHE A 80 -9.69 10.17 -8.64
N ASN A 81 -10.98 9.90 -8.81
CA ASN A 81 -11.99 10.10 -7.78
C ASN A 81 -12.45 8.74 -7.27
N ILE A 82 -12.17 8.48 -5.98
CA ILE A 82 -12.35 7.17 -5.37
C ILE A 82 -13.37 7.28 -4.23
N PRO A 83 -14.66 7.02 -4.49
CA PRO A 83 -15.65 6.96 -3.44
C PRO A 83 -15.48 5.69 -2.60
N PHE A 84 -15.65 5.82 -1.28
CA PHE A 84 -15.69 4.68 -0.36
C PHE A 84 -17.14 4.39 0.03
N ALA A 85 -17.48 3.11 0.20
CA ALA A 85 -18.82 2.65 0.61
C ALA A 85 -19.09 2.83 2.13
N GLY A 86 -18.36 3.71 2.79
CA GLY A 86 -18.48 4.01 4.20
C GLY A 86 -17.34 4.89 4.71
N ASN A 87 -17.42 5.29 5.98
CA ASN A 87 -16.38 6.10 6.61
C ASN A 87 -15.10 5.27 6.78
N VAL A 88 -14.01 5.77 6.22
CA VAL A 88 -12.69 5.16 6.31
C VAL A 88 -11.65 6.19 6.69
N THR A 89 -10.57 5.73 7.32
CA THR A 89 -9.39 6.55 7.58
C THR A 89 -8.24 6.03 6.72
N ILE A 90 -7.72 6.88 5.84
CA ILE A 90 -6.57 6.53 5.00
C ILE A 90 -5.30 6.69 5.83
N LYS A 91 -4.57 5.58 6.04
CA LYS A 91 -3.28 5.57 6.75
C LYS A 91 -2.08 5.45 5.81
N LYS A 92 -2.21 4.66 4.75
CA LYS A 92 -1.15 4.38 3.78
C LYS A 92 -1.78 4.30 2.39
N ILE A 93 -1.09 4.85 1.40
CA ILE A 93 -1.40 4.67 -0.02
C ILE A 93 -0.18 4.02 -0.65
N ILE A 94 -0.42 3.03 -1.50
CA ILE A 94 0.61 2.34 -2.26
C ILE A 94 0.30 2.59 -3.73
N VAL A 95 1.27 3.12 -4.45
CA VAL A 95 1.19 3.33 -5.89
C VAL A 95 2.32 2.53 -6.53
N ILE A 96 1.97 1.70 -7.50
CA ILE A 96 2.94 0.92 -8.28
C ILE A 96 2.91 1.48 -9.69
N GLY A 97 4.00 2.12 -10.08
CA GLY A 97 4.17 2.68 -11.41
C GLY A 97 4.66 1.66 -12.44
N GLY A 98 4.58 2.05 -13.71
CA GLY A 98 5.18 1.31 -14.81
C GLY A 98 6.71 1.47 -14.88
N GLU A 99 7.32 0.72 -15.78
CA GLU A 99 8.76 0.75 -16.03
C GLU A 99 9.13 1.86 -17.03
N ASN A 100 10.41 2.07 -17.32
CA ASN A 100 10.85 2.99 -18.39
C ASN A 100 10.25 4.40 -18.30
N GLU A 101 10.28 4.99 -17.10
CA GLU A 101 9.76 6.36 -16.83
C GLU A 101 8.23 6.52 -16.96
N THR A 102 7.46 5.44 -17.17
CA THR A 102 6.00 5.50 -17.22
C THR A 102 5.35 5.40 -15.82
N HIS A 103 5.96 6.05 -14.83
CA HIS A 103 5.50 6.07 -13.45
C HIS A 103 5.21 7.49 -12.96
N PRO A 104 4.25 7.67 -12.03
CA PRO A 104 3.97 8.99 -11.50
C PRO A 104 5.14 9.50 -10.66
N LYS A 105 5.62 10.70 -10.96
CA LYS A 105 6.67 11.39 -10.18
C LYS A 105 6.13 12.05 -8.91
N SER A 106 4.87 12.46 -8.93
CA SER A 106 4.21 13.19 -7.84
C SER A 106 2.77 12.75 -7.72
N MET A 107 2.25 12.69 -6.50
CA MET A 107 0.86 12.40 -6.20
C MET A 107 0.33 13.44 -5.22
N ARG A 108 -0.83 14.01 -5.54
CA ARG A 108 -1.56 14.92 -4.66
C ARG A 108 -2.84 14.21 -4.21
N LEU A 109 -3.06 14.17 -2.90
CA LEU A 109 -4.27 13.58 -2.31
C LEU A 109 -5.18 14.70 -1.81
N PHE A 110 -6.44 14.65 -2.22
CA PHE A 110 -7.50 15.50 -1.70
C PHE A 110 -8.58 14.62 -1.09
N VAL A 111 -8.91 14.86 0.18
CA VAL A 111 -9.93 14.10 0.90
C VAL A 111 -11.13 14.98 1.19
N ASN A 112 -12.32 14.37 1.28
CA ASN A 112 -13.58 15.05 1.63
C ASN A 112 -13.91 16.25 0.71
N LYS A 113 -13.57 16.17 -0.58
CA LYS A 113 -13.98 17.15 -1.58
C LYS A 113 -15.48 16.95 -1.90
N PRO A 114 -16.29 18.02 -1.92
CA PRO A 114 -17.61 17.94 -2.54
C PRO A 114 -17.44 17.60 -4.02
N GLN A 115 -18.35 16.76 -4.54
CA GLN A 115 -18.40 16.40 -5.96
C GLN A 115 -18.81 17.60 -6.82
#